data_AF-A0A815VEQ2-F1
#
_entry.id   AF-A0A815VEQ2-F1
#
_cell.length_a   1.000
_cell.length_b   1.000
_cell.length_c   1.000
_cell.angle_alpha   90.00
_cell.angle_beta   90.00
_cell.angle_gamma   90.00
#
_symmetry.space_group_name_H-M   'P 1'
#
loop_
_entity.id
_entity.type
_entity.pdbx_description
1 polymer ?
#
loop_
_entity_poly.entity_id
_entity_poly.type
_entity_poly.pdbx_seq_one_letter_code
_entity_poly.pdbx_strand_id
1 'polypeptide(L)'
;MIETTEQLLRDLVNRKLLPGKYFDKLKPNPIDAELPHLYYNPKDHKVGEPLRPIVSGMKSPRQKISAFLDQIIRPIFDKLTPHSLRNSIEFLKHLKKQGTKDQTLLYTFDITDLYTMIPQQESILA
;
A
#
# COMPACT_ATOMS: atom_id res chain seq x y z
N MET A 1 -15.86 -8.95 11.87
CA MET A 1 -15.10 -8.28 10.78
C MET A 1 -15.83 -8.35 9.45
N ILE A 2 -16.28 -9.53 9.02
CA ILE A 2 -17.09 -9.72 7.79
C ILE A 2 -18.39 -8.90 7.85
N GLU A 3 -19.21 -9.11 8.88
CA GLU A 3 -20.48 -8.40 9.07
C GLU A 3 -20.31 -6.87 9.11
N THR A 4 -19.33 -6.40 9.87
CA THR A 4 -18.98 -4.97 9.96
C THR A 4 -18.60 -4.40 8.59
N THR A 5 -17.77 -5.11 7.82
CA THR A 5 -17.38 -4.69 6.47
C THR A 5 -18.58 -4.65 5.54
N GLU A 6 -19.45 -5.68 5.59
CA GLU A 6 -20.65 -5.72 4.77
C GLU A 6 -21.61 -4.57 5.10
N GLN A 7 -21.82 -4.29 6.39
CA GLN A 7 -22.65 -3.17 6.83
C GLN A 7 -22.11 -1.83 6.33
N LEU A 8 -20.81 -1.59 6.44
CA LEU A 8 -20.19 -0.36 5.93
C LEU A 8 -20.35 -0.23 4.41
N LEU A 9 -20.20 -1.32 3.66
CA LEU A 9 -20.43 -1.32 2.21
C LEU A 9 -21.91 -1.01 1.89
N ARG A 10 -22.87 -1.57 2.64
CA ARG A 10 -24.30 -1.27 2.49
C ARG A 10 -24.58 0.20 2.75
N ASP A 11 -24.00 0.76 3.80
CA ASP A 11 -24.17 2.16 4.16
C ASP A 11 -23.63 3.10 3.07
N LEU A 12 -22.47 2.78 2.49
CA LEU A 12 -21.90 3.53 1.35
C LEU A 12 -22.81 3.48 0.12
N VAL A 13 -23.41 2.32 -0.17
CA VAL A 13 -24.39 2.17 -1.27
C VAL A 13 -25.65 2.98 -1.00
N ASN A 14 -26.22 2.88 0.20
CA ASN A 14 -27.43 3.60 0.61
C ASN A 14 -27.24 5.12 0.56
N ARG A 15 -26.06 5.60 0.94
CA ARG A 15 -25.66 7.01 0.85
C ARG A 15 -25.30 7.46 -0.57
N LYS A 16 -25.40 6.57 -1.57
CA LYS A 16 -25.02 6.81 -2.98
C LYS A 16 -23.55 7.22 -3.17
N LEU A 17 -22.68 6.83 -2.24
CA LEU A 17 -21.23 7.05 -2.31
C LEU A 17 -20.50 5.90 -3.01
N LEU A 18 -21.11 4.71 -3.03
CA LEU A 18 -20.61 3.55 -3.77
C LEU A 18 -21.69 3.04 -4.73
N PRO A 19 -21.43 2.96 -6.04
CA PRO A 19 -22.40 2.38 -6.97
C PRO A 19 -22.69 0.91 -6.62
N GLY A 20 -23.97 0.52 -6.62
CA GLY A 20 -24.41 -0.81 -6.17
C GLY A 20 -23.69 -1.99 -6.85
N LYS A 21 -23.28 -1.84 -8.12
CA LYS A 21 -22.49 -2.85 -8.85
C LYS A 21 -21.17 -3.23 -8.20
N TYR A 22 -20.62 -2.39 -7.31
CA TYR A 22 -19.39 -2.67 -6.58
C TYR A 22 -19.66 -3.42 -5.27
N PHE A 23 -20.89 -3.42 -4.75
CA PHE A 23 -21.22 -4.14 -3.53
C PHE A 23 -20.88 -5.63 -3.65
N ASP A 24 -21.38 -6.30 -4.68
CA ASP A 24 -21.15 -7.73 -4.89
C ASP A 24 -19.68 -8.06 -5.16
N LYS A 25 -18.94 -7.13 -5.79
CA LYS A 25 -17.51 -7.30 -6.05
C LYS A 25 -16.66 -7.18 -4.78
N LEU A 26 -17.05 -6.27 -3.88
CA LEU A 26 -16.27 -5.91 -2.70
C LEU A 26 -16.72 -6.67 -1.45
N LYS A 27 -17.95 -7.19 -1.43
CA LYS A 27 -18.48 -7.97 -0.31
C LYS A 27 -17.54 -9.16 -0.02
N PRO A 28 -17.11 -9.33 1.24
CA PRO A 28 -16.29 -10.48 1.63
C PRO A 28 -17.10 -11.78 1.52
N ASN A 29 -16.46 -12.86 1.05
CA ASN A 29 -17.02 -14.21 1.11
C ASN A 29 -16.71 -14.81 2.49
N PRO A 30 -17.72 -15.16 3.31
CA PRO A 30 -17.48 -15.72 4.63
C PRO A 30 -16.72 -17.05 4.63
N ILE A 31 -16.82 -17.82 3.55
CA ILE A 31 -16.16 -19.13 3.42
C ILE A 31 -14.65 -18.95 3.17
N ASP A 32 -14.28 -17.95 2.37
CA ASP A 32 -12.88 -17.73 1.97
C ASP A 32 -12.13 -16.77 2.88
N ALA A 33 -12.85 -16.03 3.74
CA ALA A 33 -12.29 -14.94 4.51
C ALA A 33 -11.50 -15.45 5.72
N GLU A 34 -10.25 -14.98 5.84
CA GLU A 34 -9.36 -15.33 6.95
C GLU A 34 -9.12 -14.11 7.85
N LEU A 35 -8.88 -14.37 9.15
CA LEU A 35 -8.45 -13.32 10.07
C LEU A 35 -7.01 -12.89 9.71
N PRO A 36 -6.73 -11.59 9.64
CA PRO A 36 -5.36 -11.12 9.54
C PRO A 36 -4.53 -11.62 10.73
N HIS A 37 -3.32 -12.10 10.46
CA HIS A 37 -2.43 -12.62 11.49
C HIS A 37 -1.10 -11.89 11.49
N LEU A 38 -0.55 -11.73 12.70
CA LEU A 38 0.75 -11.14 12.94
C LEU A 38 1.83 -12.22 12.87
N TYR A 39 2.87 -11.98 12.11
CA TYR A 39 4.09 -12.79 12.10
C TYR A 39 5.32 -11.90 12.03
N TYR A 40 6.50 -12.49 12.20
CA TYR A 40 7.76 -11.76 12.30
C TYR A 40 8.77 -12.32 11.31
N ASN A 41 9.39 -11.43 10.53
CA ASN A 41 10.52 -11.77 9.66
C ASN A 41 11.83 -11.24 10.27
N PRO A 42 12.90 -12.04 10.37
CA PRO A 42 14.19 -11.55 10.84
C PRO A 42 14.78 -10.53 9.84
N LYS A 43 15.43 -9.48 10.36
CA LYS A 43 16.33 -8.62 9.58
C LYS A 43 17.76 -9.13 9.76
N ASP A 44 18.06 -10.26 9.11
CA ASP A 44 19.35 -10.96 9.08
C ASP A 44 20.57 -10.08 8.76
N HIS A 45 20.38 -9.03 7.96
CA HIS A 45 21.42 -8.05 7.62
C HIS A 45 21.70 -6.99 8.71
N LYS A 46 21.06 -7.05 9.88
CA LYS A 46 21.29 -6.10 11.00
C LYS A 46 21.79 -6.82 12.25
N VAL A 47 22.69 -6.17 12.99
CA VAL A 47 23.24 -6.70 14.25
C VAL A 47 22.11 -7.00 15.23
N GLY A 48 22.14 -8.19 15.85
CA GLY A 48 21.10 -8.66 16.76
C GLY A 48 19.82 -9.16 16.09
N GLU A 49 19.80 -9.23 14.75
CA GLU A 49 18.71 -9.82 13.94
C GLU A 49 17.30 -9.34 14.34
N PRO A 50 17.07 -8.01 14.45
CA PRO A 50 15.80 -7.50 14.91
C PRO A 50 14.64 -8.00 14.04
N LEU A 51 13.52 -8.33 14.69
CA LEU A 51 12.33 -8.84 14.01
C LEU A 51 11.53 -7.70 13.37
N ARG A 52 11.04 -7.92 12.14
CA ARG A 52 10.08 -7.07 11.45
C ARG A 52 8.67 -7.64 11.66
N PRO A 53 7.79 -7.00 12.45
CA PRO A 53 6.39 -7.41 12.54
C PRO A 53 5.68 -7.16 11.21
N ILE A 54 4.86 -8.11 10.77
CA ILE A 54 4.03 -8.02 9.57
C ILE A 54 2.64 -8.55 9.90
N VAL A 55 1.61 -7.78 9.54
CA VAL A 55 0.22 -8.25 9.58
C VAL A 55 -0.16 -8.72 8.18
N SER A 56 -0.35 -10.03 8.01
CA SER A 56 -0.84 -10.59 6.74
C SER A 56 -2.32 -10.26 6.57
N GLY A 57 -2.64 -9.42 5.58
CA GLY A 57 -4.02 -9.12 5.19
C GLY A 57 -4.57 -10.04 4.10
N MET A 58 -3.86 -11.12 3.75
CA MET A 58 -4.29 -12.07 2.72
C MET A 58 -5.63 -12.69 3.08
N LYS A 59 -6.55 -12.74 2.10
CA LYS A 59 -7.93 -13.22 2.26
C LYS A 59 -8.72 -12.50 3.37
N SER A 60 -8.21 -11.37 3.88
CA SER A 60 -8.95 -10.61 4.87
C SER A 60 -10.24 -10.05 4.26
N PRO A 61 -11.29 -9.83 5.07
CA PRO A 61 -12.53 -9.20 4.60
C PRO A 61 -12.34 -7.84 3.91
N ARG A 62 -11.18 -7.20 4.08
CA ARG A 62 -10.85 -5.86 3.55
C ARG A 62 -9.89 -5.90 2.36
N GLN A 63 -9.36 -7.06 1.97
CA GLN A 63 -8.35 -7.16 0.91
C GLN A 63 -8.87 -6.62 -0.43
N LYS A 64 -10.08 -7.02 -0.84
CA LYS A 64 -10.70 -6.54 -2.10
C LYS A 64 -10.96 -5.04 -2.06
N ILE A 65 -11.35 -4.51 -0.90
CA ILE A 65 -11.56 -3.07 -0.69
C ILE A 65 -10.23 -2.33 -0.81
N SER A 66 -9.16 -2.82 -0.20
CA SER A 66 -7.82 -2.24 -0.32
C SER A 66 -7.34 -2.19 -1.77
N ALA A 67 -7.53 -3.28 -2.54
CA ALA A 67 -7.17 -3.31 -3.96
C ALA A 67 -8.04 -2.36 -4.81
N PHE A 68 -9.32 -2.22 -4.47
CA PHE A 68 -10.20 -1.27 -5.14
C PHE A 68 -9.81 0.19 -4.86
N LEU A 69 -9.45 0.51 -3.62
CA LEU A 69 -8.95 1.84 -3.25
C LEU A 69 -7.62 2.14 -3.93
N ASP A 70 -6.71 1.17 -4.02
CA ASP A 70 -5.45 1.32 -4.76
C ASP A 70 -5.69 1.74 -6.22
N GLN A 71 -6.65 1.12 -6.92
CA GLN A 71 -7.00 1.51 -8.28
C GLN A 71 -7.51 2.96 -8.41
N ILE A 72 -8.19 3.47 -7.40
CA ILE A 72 -8.71 4.84 -7.37
C ILE A 72 -7.60 5.84 -7.03
N ILE A 73 -6.74 5.50 -6.07
CA ILE A 73 -5.68 6.38 -5.56
C ILE A 73 -4.49 6.41 -6.53
N ARG A 74 -4.23 5.31 -7.25
CA ARG A 74 -3.04 5.15 -8.09
C ARG A 74 -2.82 6.29 -9.09
N PRO A 75 -3.81 6.75 -9.86
CA PRO A 75 -3.62 7.89 -10.77
C PRO A 75 -3.23 9.19 -10.07
N ILE A 76 -3.73 9.40 -8.84
CA ILE A 76 -3.39 10.56 -8.01
C ILE A 76 -1.95 10.44 -7.54
N PHE A 77 -1.56 9.27 -7.03
CA PHE A 77 -0.19 8.97 -6.62
C PHE A 77 0.80 9.21 -7.76
N ASP A 78 0.56 8.63 -8.94
CA ASP A 78 1.44 8.76 -10.10
C ASP A 78 1.59 10.23 -10.55
N LYS A 79 0.55 11.06 -10.39
CA LYS A 79 0.61 12.50 -10.66
C LYS A 79 1.42 13.26 -9.62
N LEU A 80 1.32 12.90 -8.33
CA LEU A 80 2.00 13.56 -7.23
C LEU A 80 3.48 13.14 -7.10
N THR A 81 3.85 11.97 -7.62
CA THR A 81 5.21 11.44 -7.55
C THR A 81 5.86 11.27 -8.93
N PRO A 82 6.04 12.34 -9.72
CA PRO A 82 6.52 12.24 -11.11
C PRO A 82 7.95 11.71 -11.24
N HIS A 83 8.71 11.69 -10.14
CA HIS A 83 10.09 11.19 -10.08
C HIS A 83 10.21 9.81 -9.43
N SER A 84 9.10 9.20 -9.01
CA SER A 84 9.11 7.83 -8.50
C SER A 84 9.36 6.85 -9.64
N LEU A 85 10.32 5.96 -9.45
CA LEU A 85 10.68 4.93 -10.42
C LEU A 85 10.14 3.59 -9.94
N ARG A 86 9.75 2.72 -10.87
CA ARG A 86 9.07 1.45 -10.53
C ARG A 86 10.04 0.40 -10.03
N ASN A 87 11.29 0.44 -10.51
CA ASN A 87 12.32 -0.53 -10.19
C ASN A 87 13.73 -0.03 -10.55
N SER A 88 14.73 -0.81 -10.16
CA SER A 88 16.14 -0.55 -10.41
C SER A 88 16.50 -0.50 -11.91
N ILE A 89 15.79 -1.25 -12.76
CA ILE A 89 16.03 -1.26 -14.21
C ILE A 89 15.65 0.10 -14.82
N GLU A 90 14.52 0.66 -14.41
CA GLU A 90 14.09 2.00 -14.83
C GLU A 90 15.06 3.07 -14.34
N PHE A 91 15.55 2.95 -13.12
CA PHE A 91 16.59 3.82 -12.57
C PHE A 91 17.88 3.80 -13.40
N LEU A 92 18.40 2.62 -13.76
CA LEU A 92 19.60 2.51 -14.60
C LEU A 92 19.37 3.12 -15.99
N LYS A 93 18.18 2.92 -16.59
CA LYS A 93 17.81 3.56 -17.86
C LYS A 93 17.77 5.08 -17.73
N HIS A 94 17.21 5.60 -16.64
CA HIS A 94 17.14 7.02 -16.36
C HIS A 94 18.55 7.62 -16.24
N LEU A 95 19.43 7.01 -15.42
CA LEU A 95 20.81 7.44 -15.27
C LEU A 95 21.57 7.45 -16.60
N LYS A 96 21.46 6.37 -17.39
CA LYS A 96 22.13 6.28 -18.69
C LYS A 96 21.64 7.35 -19.67
N LYS A 97 20.36 7.70 -19.63
CA LYS A 97 19.77 8.73 -20.49
C LYS A 97 20.19 10.14 -20.08
N GLN A 98 20.21 10.44 -18.78
CA GLN A 98 20.64 11.75 -18.28
C GLN A 98 22.13 12.00 -18.55
N GLY A 99 22.93 10.93 -18.54
CA GLY A 99 24.38 11.02 -18.60
C GLY A 99 24.96 11.52 -17.27
N THR A 100 26.19 11.10 -16.98
CA THR A 100 26.94 11.55 -15.80
C THR A 100 28.21 12.25 -16.28
N LYS A 101 28.60 13.33 -15.61
CA LYS A 101 29.86 14.04 -15.86
C LYS A 101 30.87 13.67 -14.77
N ASP A 102 32.14 13.98 -14.98
CA ASP A 102 33.25 13.63 -14.07
C ASP A 102 33.09 14.16 -12.63
N GLN A 103 32.16 15.10 -12.40
CA GLN A 103 31.85 15.70 -11.09
C GLN A 103 30.42 15.41 -10.61
N THR A 104 29.74 14.43 -11.20
CA THR A 104 28.40 14.03 -10.74
C THR A 104 28.49 13.28 -9.41
N LEU A 105 27.79 13.78 -8.39
CA LEU A 105 27.66 13.12 -7.09
C LEU A 105 26.36 12.35 -7.01
N LEU A 106 26.42 11.13 -6.47
CA LEU A 106 25.25 10.31 -6.14
C LEU A 106 25.07 10.28 -4.63
N TYR A 107 23.95 10.82 -4.15
CA TYR A 107 23.55 10.71 -2.75
C TYR A 107 22.53 9.58 -2.59
N THR A 108 22.63 8.86 -1.48
CA THR A 108 21.66 7.82 -1.11
C THR A 108 21.12 8.13 0.28
N PHE A 109 19.82 7.94 0.42
CA PHE A 109 19.10 8.13 1.68
C PHE A 109 18.25 6.89 1.93
N ASP A 110 18.23 6.42 3.16
CA ASP A 110 17.35 5.34 3.61
C ASP A 110 16.35 5.91 4.61
N ILE A 111 15.06 5.63 4.40
CA ILE A 111 14.00 6.06 5.32
C ILE A 111 13.77 4.95 6.33
N THR A 112 14.04 5.23 7.59
CA THR A 112 13.78 4.30 8.69
C THR A 112 12.28 4.23 9.00
N ASP A 113 11.77 3.01 9.14
CA ASP A 113 10.43 2.76 9.69
C ASP A 113 9.28 3.46 8.93
N LEU A 114 9.40 3.51 7.60
CA LEU A 114 8.47 4.20 6.69
C LEU A 114 6.99 3.95 7.02
N TYR A 115 6.58 2.70 7.20
CA TYR A 115 5.17 2.35 7.43
C TYR A 115 4.64 2.75 8.80
N THR A 116 5.47 2.68 9.85
CA THR A 116 5.03 2.98 11.22
C THR A 116 5.10 4.47 11.55
N MET A 117 5.83 5.24 10.73
CA MET A 117 5.98 6.70 10.89
C MET A 117 5.07 7.52 9.97
N ILE A 118 4.10 6.89 9.28
CA ILE A 118 3.13 7.61 8.45
C ILE A 118 2.16 8.38 9.37
N PRO A 119 2.09 9.72 9.26
CA PRO A 119 1.19 10.53 10.07
C PRO A 119 -0.27 10.24 9.71
N GLN A 120 -1.00 9.59 10.64
CA GLN A 120 -2.32 9.03 10.35
C GLN A 120 -3.39 10.11 10.12
N GLN A 121 -3.39 11.16 10.95
CA GLN A 121 -4.42 12.19 10.90
C GLN A 121 -4.32 13.02 9.62
N GLU A 122 -3.11 13.40 9.26
CA GLU A 122 -2.77 14.14 8.05
C GLU A 122 -3.04 13.30 6.80
N SER A 123 -2.78 11.99 6.85
CA SER A 123 -3.01 11.09 5.71
C SER A 123 -4.49 10.85 5.39
N ILE A 124 -5.39 10.99 6.38
CA ILE A 124 -6.84 10.84 6.18
C ILE A 124 -7.46 12.14 5.64
N LEU A 125 -6.85 13.29 5.92
CA LEU A 125 -7.36 14.61 5.55
C LEU A 125 -6.85 15.12 4.19
N ALA A 126 -5.76 14.56 3.67
CA ALA A 126 -5.13 14.92 2.40
C ALA A 126 -5.93 14.41 1.19
#